data_AF-A0A150GWM2-F1
#
_entry.id   AF-A0A150GWM2-F1
#
_cell.length_a   1.000
_cell.length_b   1.000
_cell.length_c   1.000
_cell.angle_alpha   90.00
_cell.angle_beta   90.00
_cell.angle_gamma   90.00
#
_symmetry.space_group_name_H-M   'P 1'
#
loop_
_entity.id
_entity.type
_entity.pdbx_description
1 polymer ?
#
loop_
_entity_poly.entity_id
_entity_poly.type
_entity_poly.pdbx_seq_one_letter_code
_entity_poly.pdbx_strand_id
1 'polypeptide(L)'
;MAANDPLLAAPPKQHVPALRAWAPLASRLLGLGAQAGAAAAGGLHGAVVLRCERVGGLAELRSQAAVQPGVWCAGTGPSDPQPSDEDRALYTAGELACLLEGQRGVVLLQLHVGWDDHDAIPPYGPYKPLVLRLLREALARPDVVSFASLAPVPGAPGGSASAGLTMVLSADKEPFRSWSAHLAGFGCQAALEAQSPYYKLLVGRVLGYLPANIAHHIKLKHGSEPSREVVAAVDQALAKLSSKQPRLPWNASARGGGRKKAK
;
A
#
# COMPACT_ATOMS: atom_id res chain seq x y z
N MET A 1 -30.27 0.10 -4.60
CA MET A 1 -29.00 0.86 -4.56
C MET A 1 -29.34 2.33 -4.79
N ALA A 2 -28.95 3.23 -3.89
CA ALA A 2 -29.31 4.64 -4.00
C ALA A 2 -28.49 5.33 -5.10
N ALA A 3 -29.14 6.19 -5.91
CA ALA A 3 -28.55 6.88 -7.05
C ALA A 3 -27.44 7.91 -6.70
N ASN A 4 -27.19 8.15 -5.41
CA ASN A 4 -26.21 9.10 -4.90
C ASN A 4 -25.13 8.42 -4.04
N ASP A 5 -24.83 7.13 -4.27
CA ASP A 5 -23.71 6.50 -3.59
C ASP A 5 -22.41 7.21 -4.06
N PRO A 6 -21.67 7.92 -3.19
CA PRO A 6 -20.42 8.60 -3.56
C PRO A 6 -19.37 7.61 -4.07
N LEU A 7 -19.56 6.32 -3.81
CA LEU A 7 -18.74 5.25 -4.37
C LEU A 7 -18.97 5.10 -5.88
N LEU A 8 -20.14 5.41 -6.42
CA LEU A 8 -20.46 5.32 -7.86
C LEU A 8 -20.05 6.58 -8.65
N ALA A 9 -19.55 7.62 -7.97
CA ALA A 9 -19.07 8.83 -8.63
C ALA A 9 -17.78 8.58 -9.42
N ALA A 10 -17.57 9.36 -10.48
CA ALA A 10 -16.32 9.34 -11.23
C ALA A 10 -15.15 9.74 -10.31
N PRO A 11 -14.00 9.05 -10.39
CA PRO A 11 -12.86 9.35 -9.53
C PRO A 11 -12.33 10.77 -9.81
N PRO A 12 -11.87 11.51 -8.78
CA PRO A 12 -11.17 12.78 -8.92
C PRO A 12 -10.04 12.73 -9.96
N LYS A 13 -9.81 13.87 -10.63
CA LYS A 13 -8.84 14.01 -11.73
C LYS A 13 -7.41 13.54 -11.36
N GLN A 14 -7.02 13.69 -10.10
CA GLN A 14 -5.69 13.28 -9.62
C GLN A 14 -5.42 11.78 -9.71
N HIS A 15 -6.46 10.94 -9.81
CA HIS A 15 -6.31 9.49 -9.95
C HIS A 15 -6.31 9.02 -11.41
N VAL A 16 -6.72 9.86 -12.35
CA VAL A 16 -6.90 9.49 -13.76
C VAL A 16 -5.63 8.87 -14.38
N PRO A 17 -4.42 9.42 -14.17
CA PRO A 17 -3.20 8.81 -14.72
C PRO A 17 -2.97 7.39 -14.19
N ALA A 18 -3.15 7.17 -12.88
CA ALA A 18 -2.93 5.87 -12.25
C ALA A 18 -3.97 4.84 -12.71
N LEU A 19 -5.25 5.25 -12.82
CA LEU A 19 -6.32 4.38 -13.31
C LEU A 19 -6.15 4.02 -14.79
N ARG A 20 -5.67 4.95 -15.63
CA ARG A 20 -5.33 4.66 -17.03
C ARG A 20 -4.19 3.64 -17.14
N ALA A 21 -3.18 3.73 -16.29
CA ALA A 21 -2.10 2.73 -16.25
C ALA A 21 -2.61 1.35 -15.81
N TRP A 22 -3.63 1.29 -14.96
CA TRP A 22 -4.23 0.05 -14.50
C TRP A 22 -5.21 -0.58 -15.48
N ALA A 23 -5.99 0.22 -16.22
CA ALA A 23 -7.12 -0.27 -17.02
C ALA A 23 -6.78 -1.46 -17.96
N PRO A 24 -5.65 -1.46 -18.71
CA PRO A 24 -5.29 -2.60 -19.56
C PRO A 24 -5.04 -3.90 -18.77
N LEU A 25 -4.48 -3.79 -17.57
CA LEU A 25 -4.21 -4.92 -16.68
C LEU A 25 -5.47 -5.39 -15.96
N ALA A 26 -6.34 -4.47 -15.54
CA ALA A 26 -7.62 -4.79 -14.94
C ALA A 26 -8.49 -5.63 -15.90
N SER A 27 -8.54 -5.27 -17.19
CA SER A 27 -9.26 -6.08 -18.19
C SER A 27 -8.68 -7.48 -18.36
N ARG A 28 -7.35 -7.64 -18.33
CA ARG A 28 -6.69 -8.96 -18.40
C ARG A 28 -6.97 -9.81 -17.17
N LEU A 29 -6.79 -9.24 -15.98
CA LEU A 29 -7.01 -9.93 -14.70
C LEU A 29 -8.48 -10.27 -14.46
N LEU A 30 -9.43 -9.42 -14.87
CA LEU A 30 -10.87 -9.73 -14.84
C LEU A 30 -11.25 -10.79 -15.88
N GLY A 31 -10.61 -10.79 -17.04
CA GLY A 31 -10.76 -11.85 -18.05
C GLY A 31 -10.24 -13.21 -17.56
N LEU A 32 -9.09 -13.22 -16.87
CA LEU A 32 -8.53 -14.41 -16.22
C LEU A 32 -9.41 -14.86 -15.04
N GLY A 33 -9.95 -13.94 -14.26
CA GLY A 33 -10.89 -14.25 -13.16
C GLY A 33 -12.18 -14.92 -13.63
N ALA A 34 -12.69 -14.56 -14.82
CA ALA A 34 -13.83 -15.23 -15.43
C ALA A 34 -13.51 -16.68 -15.87
N GLN A 35 -12.27 -16.93 -16.32
CA GLN A 35 -11.80 -18.28 -16.68
C GLN A 35 -11.45 -19.12 -15.43
N ALA A 36 -10.86 -18.53 -14.41
CA ALA A 36 -10.60 -19.18 -13.12
C ALA A 36 -11.90 -19.49 -12.37
N GLY A 37 -12.92 -18.64 -12.46
CA GLY A 37 -14.27 -18.92 -11.96
C GLY A 37 -14.94 -20.11 -12.67
N ALA A 38 -14.67 -20.28 -13.97
CA ALA A 38 -15.12 -21.45 -14.74
C ALA A 38 -14.32 -22.73 -14.39
N ALA A 39 -13.03 -22.62 -14.08
CA ALA A 39 -12.22 -23.75 -13.59
C ALA A 39 -12.57 -24.14 -12.14
N ALA A 40 -12.85 -23.17 -11.27
CA ALA A 40 -13.31 -23.39 -9.89
C ALA A 40 -14.75 -23.93 -9.81
N ALA A 41 -15.58 -23.66 -10.83
CA ALA A 41 -16.90 -24.29 -10.97
C ALA A 41 -16.81 -25.82 -11.18
N GLY A 42 -15.63 -26.36 -11.53
CA GLY A 42 -15.38 -27.80 -11.57
C GLY A 42 -15.05 -28.45 -10.21
N GLY A 43 -14.84 -27.67 -9.14
CA GLY A 43 -14.16 -28.14 -7.92
C GLY A 43 -15.02 -28.38 -6.67
N LEU A 44 -16.34 -28.15 -6.72
CA LEU A 44 -17.21 -28.27 -5.53
C LEU A 44 -18.37 -29.26 -5.71
N HIS A 45 -18.31 -30.14 -6.71
CA HIS A 45 -19.28 -31.22 -6.84
C HIS A 45 -19.18 -32.15 -5.61
N GLY A 46 -20.19 -32.12 -4.75
CA GLY A 46 -20.25 -32.89 -3.51
C GLY A 46 -19.75 -32.16 -2.25
N ALA A 47 -19.27 -30.92 -2.37
CA ALA A 47 -18.96 -30.10 -1.20
C ALA A 47 -20.25 -29.52 -0.61
N VAL A 48 -20.50 -29.80 0.68
CA VAL A 48 -21.59 -29.19 1.45
C VAL A 48 -20.99 -28.14 2.37
N VAL A 49 -21.43 -26.89 2.25
CA VAL A 49 -21.06 -25.84 3.21
C VAL A 49 -21.74 -26.15 4.54
N LEU A 50 -20.98 -26.66 5.51
CA LEU A 50 -21.51 -27.05 6.82
C LEU A 50 -21.74 -25.84 7.74
N ARG A 51 -20.92 -24.80 7.61
CA ARG A 51 -20.98 -23.58 8.43
C ARG A 51 -20.36 -22.41 7.68
N CYS A 52 -20.98 -21.25 7.80
CA CYS A 52 -20.39 -19.98 7.42
C CYS A 52 -20.31 -19.11 8.67
N GLU A 53 -19.12 -18.64 9.01
CA GLU A 53 -18.90 -17.76 10.14
C GLU A 53 -18.24 -16.48 9.68
N ARG A 54 -18.76 -15.35 10.16
CA ARG A 54 -18.14 -14.05 9.94
C ARG A 54 -16.98 -13.90 10.91
N VAL A 55 -15.77 -14.10 10.40
CA VAL A 55 -14.51 -13.94 11.17
C VAL A 55 -14.11 -12.47 11.37
N GLY A 56 -14.71 -11.53 10.63
CA GLY A 56 -14.46 -10.10 10.81
C GLY A 56 -15.27 -9.22 9.86
N GLY A 57 -15.03 -7.92 9.86
CA GLY A 57 -15.63 -7.03 8.86
C GLY A 57 -15.02 -5.63 8.80
N LEU A 58 -15.46 -4.86 7.80
CA LEU A 58 -14.88 -3.54 7.50
C LEU A 58 -14.87 -2.58 8.70
N ALA A 59 -15.96 -2.53 9.47
CA ALA A 59 -16.07 -1.64 10.63
C ALA A 59 -15.06 -2.00 11.73
N GLU A 60 -14.86 -3.30 11.95
CA GLU A 60 -13.92 -3.81 12.94
C GLU A 60 -12.48 -3.55 12.51
N LEU A 61 -12.14 -3.83 11.24
CA LEU A 61 -10.83 -3.52 10.68
C LEU A 61 -10.51 -2.01 10.79
N ARG A 62 -11.47 -1.13 10.52
CA ARG A 62 -11.27 0.33 10.68
C ARG A 62 -11.10 0.74 12.14
N SER A 63 -11.89 0.15 13.05
CA SER A 63 -11.74 0.38 14.48
C SER A 63 -10.35 -0.04 14.97
N GLN A 64 -9.87 -1.21 14.55
CA GLN A 64 -8.52 -1.68 14.88
C GLN A 64 -7.46 -0.77 14.24
N ALA A 65 -7.61 -0.39 12.97
CA ALA A 65 -6.69 0.53 12.30
C ALA A 65 -6.59 1.88 13.02
N ALA A 66 -7.69 2.38 13.57
CA ALA A 66 -7.71 3.65 14.31
C ALA A 66 -7.09 3.56 15.71
N VAL A 67 -7.29 2.45 16.43
CA VAL A 67 -6.89 2.30 17.84
C VAL A 67 -5.52 1.62 17.99
N GLN A 68 -5.20 0.69 17.11
CA GLN A 68 -3.98 -0.13 17.13
C GLN A 68 -3.32 -0.21 15.74
N PRO A 69 -2.89 0.93 15.16
CA PRO A 69 -2.32 0.97 13.82
C PRO A 69 -0.98 0.25 13.69
N GLY A 70 -0.31 -0.09 14.79
CA GLY A 70 1.07 -0.59 14.82
C GLY A 70 1.31 -1.77 13.87
N VAL A 71 0.36 -2.72 13.82
CA VAL A 71 0.42 -3.92 12.96
C VAL A 71 0.61 -3.56 11.48
N TRP A 72 0.04 -2.45 11.02
CA TRP A 72 0.07 -2.03 9.61
C TRP A 72 0.94 -0.80 9.36
N CYS A 73 1.48 -0.16 10.40
CA CYS A 73 2.24 1.08 10.27
C CYS A 73 3.69 0.97 10.73
N ALA A 74 4.01 0.04 11.64
CA ALA A 74 5.32 0.01 12.29
C ALA A 74 6.38 -0.78 11.51
N GLY A 75 5.97 -1.66 10.59
CA GLY A 75 6.80 -2.75 10.08
C GLY A 75 7.07 -3.80 11.17
N THR A 76 7.69 -4.92 10.81
CA THR A 76 7.96 -6.03 11.74
C THR A 76 9.32 -5.86 12.43
N GLY A 77 9.31 -5.81 13.75
CA GLY A 77 10.49 -5.74 14.62
C GLY A 77 11.03 -7.11 15.05
N PRO A 78 12.19 -7.14 15.73
CA PRO A 78 12.86 -8.38 16.15
C PRO A 78 12.09 -9.19 17.19
N SER A 79 11.23 -8.54 17.97
CA SER A 79 10.47 -9.14 19.06
C SER A 79 8.99 -9.30 18.71
N ASP A 80 8.60 -8.91 17.49
CA ASP A 80 7.21 -9.03 17.06
C ASP A 80 6.89 -10.49 16.76
N PRO A 81 5.71 -10.99 17.17
CA PRO A 81 5.27 -12.31 16.79
C PRO A 81 5.15 -12.41 15.27
N GLN A 82 5.32 -13.62 14.74
CA GLN A 82 5.03 -13.87 13.34
C GLN A 82 3.56 -13.55 13.06
N PRO A 83 3.24 -12.79 11.99
CA PRO A 83 1.86 -12.48 11.64
C PRO A 83 1.08 -13.76 11.41
N SER A 84 -0.12 -13.85 11.99
CA SER A 84 -1.05 -14.96 11.74
C SER A 84 -1.49 -14.98 10.28
N ASP A 85 -2.09 -16.07 9.82
CA ASP A 85 -2.65 -16.13 8.46
C ASP A 85 -3.78 -15.10 8.25
N GLU A 86 -4.51 -14.78 9.31
CA GLU A 86 -5.50 -13.71 9.30
C GLU A 86 -4.86 -12.32 9.14
N ASP A 87 -3.79 -12.04 9.90
CA ASP A 87 -3.03 -10.78 9.76
C ASP A 87 -2.47 -10.63 8.35
N ARG A 88 -1.94 -11.71 7.77
CA ARG A 88 -1.44 -11.76 6.39
C ARG A 88 -2.58 -11.56 5.39
N ALA A 89 -3.75 -12.13 5.64
CA ALA A 89 -4.91 -11.98 4.78
C ALA A 89 -5.41 -10.52 4.75
N LEU A 90 -5.37 -9.85 5.91
CA LEU A 90 -5.85 -8.48 6.11
C LEU A 90 -4.79 -7.40 5.86
N TYR A 91 -3.52 -7.76 5.71
CA TYR A 91 -2.39 -6.81 5.72
C TYR A 91 -2.65 -5.55 4.88
N THR A 92 -2.84 -5.71 3.56
CA THR A 92 -3.12 -4.58 2.64
C THR A 92 -4.41 -3.84 2.94
N ALA A 93 -5.45 -4.53 3.40
CA ALA A 93 -6.68 -3.89 3.81
C ALA A 93 -6.47 -3.02 5.06
N GLY A 94 -5.69 -3.51 6.03
CA GLY A 94 -5.30 -2.75 7.22
C GLY A 94 -4.43 -1.55 6.87
N GLU A 95 -3.48 -1.68 5.93
CA GLU A 95 -2.68 -0.54 5.45
C GLU A 95 -3.57 0.56 4.83
N LEU A 96 -4.51 0.18 3.96
CA LEU A 96 -5.47 1.11 3.37
C LEU A 96 -6.40 1.72 4.44
N ALA A 97 -6.84 0.94 5.41
CA ALA A 97 -7.64 1.43 6.53
C ALA A 97 -6.83 2.45 7.35
N CYS A 98 -5.57 2.18 7.68
CA CYS A 98 -4.69 3.14 8.36
C CYS A 98 -4.45 4.41 7.55
N LEU A 99 -4.40 4.35 6.21
CA LEU A 99 -4.35 5.56 5.38
C LEU A 99 -5.64 6.38 5.54
N LEU A 100 -6.80 5.73 5.45
CA LEU A 100 -8.12 6.37 5.53
C LEU A 100 -8.45 6.93 6.93
N GLU A 101 -8.00 6.24 7.97
CA GLU A 101 -8.07 6.66 9.38
C GLU A 101 -6.95 7.62 9.78
N GLY A 102 -6.11 7.99 8.82
CA GLY A 102 -5.03 8.94 8.92
C GLY A 102 -3.88 8.61 9.87
N GLN A 103 -3.66 7.32 10.08
CA GLN A 103 -2.59 6.75 10.88
C GLN A 103 -1.27 6.63 10.09
N ARG A 104 -1.33 6.48 8.76
CA ARG A 104 -0.16 6.46 7.86
C ARG A 104 -0.34 7.29 6.61
N GLY A 105 0.75 7.88 6.12
CA GLY A 105 0.71 8.82 5.00
C GLY A 105 0.86 8.20 3.61
N VAL A 106 1.40 6.99 3.49
CA VAL A 106 1.70 6.32 2.20
C VAL A 106 1.39 4.82 2.29
N VAL A 107 0.80 4.25 1.24
CA VAL A 107 0.53 2.81 1.06
C VAL A 107 0.99 2.38 -0.33
N LEU A 108 1.56 1.17 -0.43
CA LEU A 108 1.89 0.53 -1.70
C LEU A 108 0.91 -0.63 -1.94
N LEU A 109 0.11 -0.54 -3.00
CA LEU A 109 -0.80 -1.60 -3.41
C LEU A 109 -0.26 -2.27 -4.68
N GLN A 110 0.22 -3.50 -4.56
CA GLN A 110 0.64 -4.27 -5.74
C GLN A 110 -0.59 -4.67 -6.56
N LEU A 111 -0.64 -4.24 -7.81
CA LEU A 111 -1.71 -4.59 -8.75
C LEU A 111 -1.32 -5.76 -9.66
N HIS A 112 -0.04 -5.85 -10.04
CA HIS A 112 0.50 -6.93 -10.87
C HIS A 112 1.96 -7.21 -10.53
N VAL A 113 2.31 -8.47 -10.30
CA VAL A 113 3.70 -8.94 -10.16
C VAL A 113 4.05 -9.61 -11.49
N GLY A 114 5.04 -9.11 -12.22
CA GLY A 114 5.33 -9.57 -13.59
C GLY A 114 6.72 -10.16 -13.76
N TRP A 115 7.29 -10.75 -12.70
CA TRP A 115 8.66 -11.30 -12.74
C TRP A 115 8.70 -12.84 -12.85
N ASP A 116 7.74 -13.58 -12.28
CA ASP A 116 7.82 -15.06 -12.25
C ASP A 116 6.57 -15.79 -12.76
N ASP A 117 5.39 -15.16 -12.72
CA ASP A 117 4.16 -15.74 -13.22
C ASP A 117 3.17 -14.61 -13.52
N HIS A 118 2.96 -14.32 -14.81
CA HIS A 118 2.04 -13.25 -15.22
C HIS A 118 0.59 -13.51 -14.78
N ASP A 119 0.25 -14.77 -14.48
CA ASP A 119 -1.07 -15.21 -14.07
C ASP A 119 -1.20 -15.38 -12.54
N ALA A 120 -0.10 -15.27 -11.78
CA ALA A 120 -0.16 -15.33 -10.32
C ALA A 120 -0.88 -14.09 -9.76
N ILE A 121 -2.04 -14.33 -9.14
CA ILE A 121 -2.72 -13.34 -8.32
C ILE A 121 -1.78 -12.97 -7.17
N PRO A 122 -1.43 -11.69 -6.97
CA PRO A 122 -0.59 -11.31 -5.85
C PRO A 122 -1.25 -11.80 -4.55
N PRO A 123 -0.53 -12.44 -3.61
CA PRO A 123 -1.11 -12.94 -2.36
C PRO A 123 -1.76 -11.82 -1.52
N TYR A 124 -1.42 -10.57 -1.83
CA TYR A 124 -1.91 -9.33 -1.23
C TYR A 124 -2.62 -8.42 -2.25
N GLY A 125 -3.13 -9.01 -3.33
CA GLY A 125 -3.63 -8.31 -4.50
C GLY A 125 -4.93 -7.52 -4.28
N PRO A 126 -5.30 -6.67 -5.25
CA PRO A 126 -6.40 -5.72 -5.13
C PRO A 126 -7.76 -6.40 -5.00
N TYR A 127 -7.91 -7.66 -5.43
CA TYR A 127 -9.20 -8.36 -5.57
C TYR A 127 -9.79 -8.90 -4.27
N LYS A 128 -9.07 -8.78 -3.14
CA LYS A 128 -9.66 -9.11 -1.84
C LYS A 128 -10.83 -8.16 -1.55
N PRO A 129 -12.01 -8.63 -1.09
CA PRO A 129 -13.21 -7.80 -0.97
C PRO A 129 -13.01 -6.51 -0.15
N LEU A 130 -12.31 -6.60 0.98
CA LEU A 130 -12.01 -5.44 1.83
C LEU A 130 -11.04 -4.46 1.16
N VAL A 131 -10.05 -4.97 0.41
CA VAL A 131 -9.08 -4.14 -0.33
C VAL A 131 -9.80 -3.36 -1.43
N LEU A 132 -10.65 -3.99 -2.24
CA LEU A 132 -11.44 -3.29 -3.27
C LEU A 132 -12.31 -2.20 -2.67
N ARG A 133 -12.97 -2.50 -1.55
CA ARG A 133 -13.85 -1.53 -0.87
C ARG A 133 -13.07 -0.32 -0.38
N LEU A 134 -11.98 -0.55 0.34
CA LEU A 134 -11.14 0.52 0.90
C LEU A 134 -10.40 1.30 -0.20
N LEU A 135 -9.95 0.63 -1.26
CA LEU A 135 -9.34 1.29 -2.42
C LEU A 135 -10.32 2.25 -3.07
N ARG A 136 -11.57 1.83 -3.27
CA ARG A 136 -12.63 2.69 -3.82
C ARG A 136 -12.89 3.90 -2.93
N GLU A 137 -12.92 3.70 -1.62
CA GLU A 137 -13.05 4.79 -0.64
C GLU A 137 -11.84 5.76 -0.72
N ALA A 138 -10.62 5.24 -0.80
CA ALA A 138 -9.41 6.05 -0.94
C ALA A 138 -9.39 6.86 -2.24
N LEU A 139 -9.79 6.25 -3.36
CA LEU A 139 -9.87 6.92 -4.66
C LEU A 139 -11.02 7.93 -4.76
N ALA A 140 -11.99 7.93 -3.83
CA ALA A 140 -13.05 8.92 -3.77
C ALA A 140 -12.67 10.15 -2.92
N ARG A 141 -11.55 10.09 -2.18
CA ARG A 141 -11.15 11.13 -1.23
C ARG A 141 -10.30 12.21 -1.88
N PRO A 142 -10.66 13.50 -1.71
CA PRO A 142 -9.88 14.60 -2.28
C PRO A 142 -8.53 14.79 -1.59
N ASP A 143 -8.38 14.35 -0.34
CA ASP A 143 -7.16 14.42 0.45
C ASP A 143 -6.21 13.22 0.26
N VAL A 144 -6.50 12.36 -0.72
CA VAL A 144 -5.66 11.21 -1.11
C VAL A 144 -5.26 11.36 -2.58
N VAL A 145 -4.00 11.17 -2.90
CA VAL A 145 -3.46 11.13 -4.27
C VAL A 145 -2.94 9.74 -4.59
N SER A 146 -2.92 9.37 -5.87
CA SER A 146 -2.38 8.10 -6.34
C SER A 146 -1.37 8.29 -7.46
N PHE A 147 -0.27 7.54 -7.42
CA PHE A 147 0.71 7.45 -8.48
C PHE A 147 0.80 6.02 -9.02
N ALA A 148 0.98 5.87 -10.32
CA ALA A 148 1.35 4.58 -10.91
C ALA A 148 2.86 4.41 -10.86
N SER A 149 3.30 3.34 -10.20
CA SER A 149 4.68 2.89 -10.17
C SER A 149 4.83 1.72 -11.13
N LEU A 150 5.55 1.94 -12.22
CA LEU A 150 5.80 0.97 -13.28
C LEU A 150 7.23 0.46 -13.15
N ALA A 151 7.38 -0.81 -12.80
CA ALA A 151 8.70 -1.44 -12.72
C ALA A 151 9.19 -1.83 -14.13
N PRO A 152 10.38 -1.41 -14.54
CA PRO A 152 10.91 -1.77 -15.85
C PRO A 152 11.18 -3.28 -15.95
N VAL A 153 11.00 -3.87 -17.14
CA VAL A 153 11.53 -5.20 -17.45
C VAL A 153 13.05 -5.11 -17.57
N PRO A 154 13.83 -5.91 -16.82
CA PRO A 154 15.28 -5.98 -17.00
C PRO A 154 15.64 -6.32 -18.43
N GLY A 155 16.52 -5.53 -19.04
CA GLY A 155 17.04 -5.81 -20.38
C GLY A 155 16.10 -5.47 -21.54
N ALA A 156 14.89 -4.94 -21.29
CA ALA A 156 14.01 -4.49 -22.37
C ALA A 156 14.50 -3.15 -22.98
N PRO A 157 14.82 -3.10 -24.29
CA PRO A 157 15.17 -1.85 -24.96
C PRO A 157 13.92 -0.95 -25.09
N GLY A 158 14.09 0.34 -24.84
CA GLY A 158 13.05 1.33 -25.15
C GLY A 158 11.85 1.40 -24.21
N GLY A 159 11.91 0.80 -23.02
CA GLY A 159 10.93 1.06 -21.95
C GLY A 159 9.52 0.53 -22.20
N SER A 160 9.34 -0.55 -22.98
CA SER A 160 8.03 -1.15 -23.21
C SER A 160 7.77 -2.43 -22.39
N ALA A 161 6.52 -2.52 -21.92
CA ALA A 161 5.90 -3.44 -20.94
C ALA A 161 6.55 -3.43 -19.54
N SER A 162 5.78 -3.02 -18.54
CA SER A 162 6.17 -3.01 -17.12
C SER A 162 6.22 -4.45 -16.57
N ALA A 163 7.30 -4.84 -15.89
CA ALA A 163 7.42 -6.10 -15.15
C ALA A 163 6.63 -6.08 -13.83
N GLY A 164 5.97 -4.99 -13.50
CA GLY A 164 5.10 -4.91 -12.34
C GLY A 164 4.37 -3.59 -12.27
N LEU A 165 3.18 -3.60 -11.70
CA LEU A 165 2.41 -2.38 -11.46
C LEU A 165 2.07 -2.29 -9.97
N THR A 166 2.45 -1.17 -9.36
CA THR A 166 2.08 -0.81 -8.00
C THR A 166 1.37 0.53 -8.02
N MET A 167 0.24 0.62 -7.32
CA MET A 167 -0.39 1.90 -7.03
C MET A 167 0.18 2.44 -5.72
N VAL A 168 0.80 3.61 -5.78
CA VAL A 168 1.26 4.33 -4.59
C VAL A 168 0.16 5.29 -4.20
N LEU A 169 -0.50 5.03 -3.07
CA LEU A 169 -1.53 5.89 -2.50
C LEU A 169 -0.92 6.71 -1.37
N SER A 170 -1.23 8.00 -1.30
CA SER A 170 -0.76 8.82 -0.19
C SER A 170 -1.68 9.98 0.12
N ALA A 171 -1.54 10.53 1.32
CA ALA A 171 -2.16 11.81 1.65
C ALA A 171 -1.66 12.88 0.66
N ASP A 172 -2.57 13.70 0.11
CA ASP A 172 -2.25 14.80 -0.80
C ASP A 172 -1.67 16.00 -0.03
N LYS A 173 -0.55 15.76 0.65
CA LYS A 173 0.16 16.72 1.48
C LYS A 173 1.63 16.36 1.56
N GLU A 174 2.46 17.38 1.64
CA GLU A 174 3.89 17.24 1.91
C GLU A 174 4.16 16.72 3.34
N PRO A 175 5.12 15.80 3.54
CA PRO A 175 6.05 15.30 2.51
C PRO A 175 5.55 14.09 1.71
N PHE A 176 4.42 13.48 2.11
CA PHE A 176 3.93 12.23 1.55
C PHE A 176 3.73 12.28 0.04
N ARG A 177 3.19 13.39 -0.49
CA ARG A 177 2.99 13.57 -1.93
C ARG A 177 4.29 13.45 -2.73
N SER A 178 5.31 14.25 -2.40
CA SER A 178 6.59 14.24 -3.12
C SER A 178 7.36 12.94 -2.92
N TRP A 179 7.31 12.37 -1.72
CA TRP A 179 7.91 11.06 -1.44
C TRP A 179 7.25 9.94 -2.25
N SER A 180 5.92 9.92 -2.34
CA SER A 180 5.19 8.94 -3.14
C SER A 180 5.43 9.09 -4.63
N ALA A 181 5.52 10.31 -5.14
CA ALA A 181 5.90 10.57 -6.53
C ALA A 181 7.31 10.03 -6.82
N HIS A 182 8.24 10.18 -5.88
CA HIS A 182 9.59 9.61 -6.02
C HIS A 182 9.60 8.08 -6.02
N LEU A 183 8.86 7.44 -5.09
CA LEU A 183 8.70 5.98 -5.08
C LEU A 183 8.16 5.46 -6.42
N ALA A 184 7.14 6.13 -6.96
CA ALA A 184 6.58 5.77 -8.25
C ALA A 184 7.56 5.99 -9.41
N GLY A 185 8.36 7.05 -9.35
CA GLY A 185 9.32 7.43 -10.40
C GLY A 185 10.43 6.41 -10.65
N PHE A 186 10.87 5.67 -9.62
CA PHE A 186 11.86 4.60 -9.80
C PHE A 186 11.24 3.21 -9.94
N GLY A 187 9.91 3.09 -10.01
CA GLY A 187 9.24 1.81 -10.18
C GLY A 187 9.20 0.94 -8.92
N CYS A 188 9.10 1.56 -7.72
CA CYS A 188 8.95 0.82 -6.46
C CYS A 188 7.81 -0.20 -6.51
N GLN A 189 8.09 -1.43 -6.07
CA GLN A 189 7.10 -2.51 -5.98
C GLN A 189 6.80 -2.87 -4.53
N ALA A 190 5.56 -3.28 -4.25
CA ALA A 190 5.17 -3.76 -2.91
C ALA A 190 5.51 -5.25 -2.72
N ALA A 191 5.45 -6.04 -3.81
CA ALA A 191 5.71 -7.48 -3.78
C ALA A 191 7.19 -7.85 -3.95
N LEU A 192 8.04 -6.91 -4.38
CA LEU A 192 9.47 -7.15 -4.54
C LEU A 192 10.27 -6.28 -3.59
N GLU A 193 11.03 -6.94 -2.75
CA GLU A 193 11.89 -6.32 -1.77
C GLU A 193 13.11 -5.69 -2.48
N ALA A 194 13.39 -4.42 -2.20
CA ALA A 194 14.56 -3.77 -2.77
C ALA A 194 15.85 -4.46 -2.31
N GLN A 195 16.80 -4.69 -3.22
CA GLN A 195 18.02 -5.48 -2.94
C GLN A 195 19.17 -4.66 -2.33
N SER A 196 18.97 -3.36 -2.07
CA SER A 196 20.00 -2.51 -1.45
C SER A 196 19.58 -2.01 -0.08
N PRO A 197 20.50 -1.88 0.90
CA PRO A 197 20.23 -1.26 2.19
C PRO A 197 19.67 0.17 2.05
N TYR A 198 20.16 0.93 1.07
CA TYR A 198 19.70 2.29 0.77
C TYR A 198 18.21 2.31 0.43
N TYR A 199 17.77 1.51 -0.55
CA TYR A 199 16.36 1.51 -0.96
C TYR A 199 15.45 0.90 0.12
N LYS A 200 15.91 -0.13 0.86
CA LYS A 200 15.13 -0.65 2.01
C LYS A 200 14.90 0.44 3.06
N LEU A 201 15.94 1.20 3.40
CA LEU A 201 15.84 2.30 4.36
C LEU A 201 14.93 3.42 3.83
N LEU A 202 15.13 3.85 2.59
CA LEU A 202 14.33 4.89 1.93
C LEU A 202 12.84 4.53 1.92
N VAL A 203 12.51 3.34 1.42
CA VAL A 203 11.12 2.86 1.34
C VAL A 203 10.52 2.73 2.74
N GLY A 204 11.22 2.11 3.69
CA GLY A 204 10.74 1.99 5.07
C GLY A 204 10.43 3.34 5.73
N ARG A 205 11.27 4.35 5.51
CA ARG A 205 11.06 5.72 6.02
C ARG A 205 9.84 6.38 5.38
N VAL A 206 9.68 6.25 4.06
CA VAL A 206 8.52 6.82 3.34
C VAL A 206 7.21 6.16 3.78
N LEU A 207 7.22 4.85 4.04
CA LEU A 207 6.05 4.12 4.52
C LEU A 207 5.73 4.38 6.00
N GLY A 208 6.65 5.02 6.73
CA GLY A 208 6.45 5.40 8.13
C GLY A 208 6.77 4.30 9.13
N TYR A 209 7.52 3.27 8.73
CA TYR A 209 7.94 2.19 9.62
C TYR A 209 8.85 2.70 10.74
N LEU A 210 8.85 2.00 11.87
CA LEU A 210 9.69 2.36 13.00
C LEU A 210 11.17 2.22 12.61
N PRO A 211 12.05 3.19 12.95
CA PRO A 211 13.46 3.12 12.61
C PRO A 211 14.15 1.83 13.06
N ALA A 212 13.81 1.33 14.25
CA ALA A 212 14.33 0.07 14.78
C ALA A 212 13.91 -1.14 13.93
N ASN A 213 12.66 -1.16 13.44
CA ASN A 213 12.13 -2.25 12.62
C ASN A 213 12.78 -2.24 11.23
N ILE A 214 12.99 -1.05 10.65
CA ILE A 214 13.74 -0.90 9.39
C ILE A 214 15.18 -1.39 9.54
N ALA A 215 15.89 -0.95 10.59
CA ALA A 215 17.27 -1.35 10.83
C ALA A 215 17.40 -2.86 11.05
N HIS A 216 16.47 -3.44 11.82
CA HIS A 216 16.40 -4.88 12.03
C HIS A 216 16.19 -5.65 10.72
N HIS A 217 15.24 -5.21 9.89
CA HIS A 217 14.96 -5.82 8.59
C HIS A 217 16.19 -5.77 7.66
N ILE A 218 16.89 -4.64 7.62
CA ILE A 218 18.14 -4.51 6.85
C ILE A 218 19.22 -5.47 7.39
N LYS A 219 19.39 -5.55 8.71
CA LYS A 219 20.35 -6.46 9.36
C LYS A 219 20.07 -7.92 9.03
N LEU A 220 18.81 -8.34 9.05
CA LEU A 220 18.44 -9.71 8.67
C LEU A 220 18.82 -10.06 7.22
N LYS A 221 18.75 -9.08 6.30
CA LYS A 221 18.97 -9.31 4.87
C LYS A 221 20.41 -9.08 4.42
N HIS A 222 21.16 -8.23 5.12
CA HIS A 222 22.50 -7.80 4.74
C HIS A 222 23.57 -8.10 5.80
N GLY A 223 23.22 -8.76 6.91
CA GLY A 223 24.13 -9.11 7.99
C GLY A 223 24.54 -7.95 8.91
N SER A 224 24.17 -6.71 8.57
CA SER A 224 24.51 -5.51 9.34
C SER A 224 23.42 -4.45 9.27
N GLU A 225 23.35 -3.60 10.29
CA GLU A 225 22.50 -2.40 10.28
C GLU A 225 22.92 -1.43 9.17
N PRO A 226 22.04 -0.53 8.71
CA PRO A 226 22.43 0.47 7.71
C PRO A 226 23.59 1.32 8.22
N SER A 227 24.62 1.48 7.38
CA SER A 227 25.78 2.33 7.72
C SER A 227 25.37 3.80 7.88
N ARG A 228 26.21 4.59 8.56
CA ARG A 228 25.95 6.03 8.76
C ARG A 228 25.86 6.78 7.44
N GLU A 229 26.65 6.39 6.46
CA GLU A 229 26.67 6.98 5.11
C GLU A 229 25.35 6.70 4.39
N VAL A 230 24.81 5.48 4.51
CA VAL A 230 23.50 5.12 3.94
C VAL A 230 22.39 5.92 4.61
N VAL A 231 22.41 6.05 5.93
CA VAL A 231 21.42 6.87 6.67
C VAL A 231 21.47 8.33 6.21
N ALA A 232 22.67 8.93 6.18
CA ALA A 232 22.85 10.31 5.75
C ALA A 232 22.42 10.53 4.29
N ALA A 233 22.70 9.58 3.39
CA ALA A 233 22.30 9.65 1.99
C ALA A 233 20.77 9.61 1.84
N VAL A 234 20.08 8.73 2.59
CA VAL A 234 18.61 8.67 2.60
C VAL A 234 18.02 9.95 3.17
N ASP A 235 18.53 10.45 4.28
CA ASP A 235 18.05 11.70 4.89
C ASP A 235 18.21 12.89 3.91
N GLN A 236 19.36 12.97 3.23
CA GLN A 236 19.59 13.98 2.20
C GLN A 236 18.63 13.83 1.02
N ALA A 237 18.37 12.61 0.56
CA ALA A 237 17.43 12.35 -0.53
C ALA A 237 16.00 12.78 -0.14
N LEU A 238 15.53 12.40 1.05
CA LEU A 238 14.20 12.77 1.54
C LEU A 238 14.05 14.29 1.73
N ALA A 239 15.09 14.96 2.24
CA ALA A 239 15.11 16.41 2.43
C ALA A 239 15.12 17.18 1.08
N LYS A 240 15.75 16.63 0.03
CA LYS A 240 15.71 17.19 -1.33
C LYS A 240 14.32 17.10 -1.95
N LEU A 241 13.55 16.06 -1.61
CA LEU A 241 12.18 15.87 -2.09
C LEU A 241 11.19 16.79 -1.37
N SER A 242 11.36 16.99 -0.07
CA SER A 242 10.50 17.87 0.72
C SER A 242 11.23 18.38 1.95
N SER A 243 11.11 19.69 2.22
CA SER A 243 11.60 20.30 3.46
C SER A 243 10.67 20.08 4.65
N LYS A 244 9.47 19.53 4.43
CA LYS A 244 8.51 19.25 5.49
C LYS A 244 8.78 17.91 6.14
N GLN A 245 8.65 17.86 7.46
CA GLN A 245 8.77 16.61 8.22
C GLN A 245 7.47 15.80 8.16
N PRO A 246 7.55 14.46 8.07
CA PRO A 246 6.36 13.62 8.18
C PRO A 246 5.79 13.74 9.59
N ARG A 247 4.47 13.79 9.71
CA ARG A 247 3.78 13.74 11.01
C ARG A 247 2.85 12.54 11.01
N LEU A 248 3.00 11.65 11.98
CA LEU A 248 2.13 10.49 12.22
C LEU A 248 1.61 10.53 13.67
N PRO A 249 0.34 10.17 13.95
CA PRO A 249 -0.73 9.99 12.96
C PRO A 249 -0.92 11.28 12.17
N TRP A 250 -1.06 11.19 10.85
CA TRP A 250 -1.05 12.39 10.01
C TRP A 250 -2.30 13.24 10.17
N ASN A 251 -3.42 12.67 10.64
CA ASN A 251 -4.67 13.39 10.87
C ASN A 251 -4.94 13.72 12.36
N ALA A 252 -4.11 13.27 13.31
CA ALA A 252 -4.35 13.47 14.75
C ALA A 252 -4.31 14.95 15.20
N SER A 253 -3.99 15.88 14.29
CA SER A 253 -3.90 17.32 14.55
C SER A 253 -4.87 18.19 13.74
N ALA A 254 -5.92 17.62 13.12
CA ALA A 254 -6.99 18.39 12.48
C ALA A 254 -8.18 18.71 13.41
N ARG A 255 -8.22 18.16 14.64
CA ARG A 255 -9.24 18.48 15.65
C ARG A 255 -8.62 18.70 17.02
N GLY A 256 -8.62 19.96 17.49
CA GLY A 256 -8.48 20.30 18.90
C GLY A 256 -7.09 20.80 19.31
N GLY A 257 -6.95 22.12 19.47
CA GLY A 257 -5.74 22.70 20.06
C GLY A 257 -5.49 24.17 19.74
N GLY A 258 -6.56 24.96 19.50
CA GLY A 258 -6.45 26.41 19.55
C GLY A 258 -5.95 26.81 20.94
N ARG A 259 -4.65 27.12 21.02
CA ARG A 259 -4.02 27.69 22.20
C ARG A 259 -4.67 29.06 22.43
N LYS A 260 -5.69 29.13 23.28
CA LYS A 260 -6.15 30.41 23.83
C LYS A 260 -4.95 31.03 24.55
N LYS A 261 -4.41 32.12 23.99
CA LYS A 261 -3.54 33.01 24.75
C LYS A 261 -4.41 33.63 25.85
N ALA A 262 -4.18 33.23 27.10
CA ALA A 262 -4.61 34.04 28.22
C ALA A 262 -3.72 35.30 28.23
N LYS A 263 -4.37 36.46 28.21
CA LYS A 263 -3.78 37.74 28.62
C LYS A 263 -3.73 37.78 30.13
#